data_AF-R9JRC8-F1
#
_entry.id   AF-R9JRC8-F1
#
_cell.length_a   1.000
_cell.length_b   1.000
_cell.length_c   1.000
_cell.angle_alpha   90.00
_cell.angle_beta   90.00
_cell.angle_gamma   90.00
#
_symmetry.space_group_name_H-M   'P 1'
#
loop_
_entity.id
_entity.type
_entity.pdbx_description
1 polymer ?
#
loop_
_entity_poly.entity_id
_entity_poly.type
_entity_poly.pdbx_seq_one_letter_code
_entity_poly.pdbx_strand_id
1 'polypeptide(L)'
;MRTEDGEAGHIGIDRNDIMRVQTPQAYRYGSVLWAHKEALKRGITNAVYTNTLMMALGKELHFSCGSNKNIKITTLEDIDIFKALYVTKRDEWLKG
;
A
#
# COMPACT_ATOMS: atom_id res chain seq x y z
N MET A 1 12.52 -9.81 -5.39
CA MET A 1 13.45 -9.87 -6.53
C MET A 1 13.01 -8.80 -7.52
N ARG A 2 13.94 -8.01 -8.07
CA ARG A 2 13.63 -7.05 -9.13
C ARG A 2 13.57 -7.77 -10.48
N THR A 3 12.56 -7.45 -11.28
CA THR A 3 12.27 -8.01 -12.60
C THR A 3 11.80 -6.88 -13.53
N GLU A 4 11.98 -7.07 -14.84
CA GLU A 4 11.50 -6.16 -15.89
C GLU A 4 10.31 -6.74 -16.67
N ASP A 5 10.17 -8.07 -16.70
CA ASP A 5 9.17 -8.81 -17.47
C ASP A 5 8.15 -9.57 -16.60
N GLY A 6 8.44 -9.76 -15.31
CA GLY A 6 7.64 -10.57 -14.40
C GLY A 6 7.90 -12.08 -14.48
N GLU A 7 8.81 -12.54 -15.36
CA GLU A 7 9.13 -13.95 -15.56
C GLU A 7 10.43 -14.35 -14.86
N ALA A 8 11.45 -13.49 -14.94
CA ALA A 8 12.75 -13.74 -14.33
C ALA A 8 13.30 -12.51 -13.60
N GLY A 9 14.16 -12.74 -12.61
CA GLY A 9 14.88 -11.68 -11.93
C GLY A 9 16.29 -12.14 -11.59
N HIS A 10 17.18 -11.18 -11.36
CA HIS A 10 18.58 -11.46 -11.02
C HIS A 10 19.14 -10.51 -9.94
N ILE A 11 18.34 -9.54 -9.49
CA ILE A 11 18.71 -8.58 -8.45
C ILE A 11 17.81 -8.76 -7.23
N GLY A 12 18.43 -8.96 -6.06
CA GLY A 12 17.77 -8.95 -4.77
C GLY A 12 17.34 -7.54 -4.36
N ILE A 13 16.24 -7.42 -3.62
CA ILE A 13 15.84 -6.17 -2.95
C ILE A 13 15.85 -6.48 -1.47
N ASP A 14 16.53 -5.65 -0.66
CA ASP A 14 16.49 -5.83 0.79
C ASP A 14 15.05 -5.64 1.28
N ARG A 15 14.54 -6.64 1.99
CA ARG A 15 13.18 -6.60 2.56
C ARG A 15 13.02 -5.48 3.58
N ASN A 16 14.11 -5.06 4.23
CA ASN A 16 14.08 -4.01 5.26
C ASN A 16 13.78 -2.63 4.67
N ASP A 17 14.03 -2.46 3.36
CA ASP A 17 13.76 -1.20 2.64
C ASP A 17 12.37 -1.17 1.99
N ILE A 18 11.58 -2.25 2.13
CA ILE A 18 10.29 -2.40 1.46
C ILE A 18 9.16 -2.33 2.48
N MET A 19 8.20 -1.45 2.24
CA MET A 19 6.92 -1.44 2.94
C MET A 19 5.73 -1.67 2.02
N ARG A 20 4.82 -2.54 2.47
CA ARG A 20 3.53 -2.75 1.80
C ARG A 20 2.54 -1.69 2.26
N VAL A 21 2.15 -0.81 1.34
CA VAL A 21 1.14 0.23 1.60
C VAL A 21 -0.24 -0.38 1.77
N GLN A 22 -0.99 0.11 2.76
CA GLN A 22 -2.40 -0.25 3.02
C GLN A 22 -3.27 1.01 3.17
N THR A 23 -4.59 0.83 3.22
CA THR A 23 -5.58 1.85 3.63
C THR A 23 -6.04 1.57 5.07
N PRO A 24 -6.67 2.49 5.82
CA PRO A 24 -6.92 3.88 5.48
C PRO A 24 -5.63 4.68 5.39
N GLN A 25 -5.63 5.68 4.51
CA GLN A 25 -4.62 6.72 4.48
C GLN A 25 -5.27 8.02 4.94
N ALA A 26 -4.60 8.76 5.82
CA ALA A 26 -5.13 9.99 6.40
C ALA A 26 -4.26 11.17 6.03
N TYR A 27 -4.90 12.28 5.65
CA TYR A 27 -4.22 13.51 5.26
C TYR A 27 -5.02 14.72 5.69
N ARG A 28 -4.34 15.85 5.87
CA ARG A 28 -5.03 17.15 5.95
C ARG A 28 -5.64 17.47 4.60
N TYR A 29 -6.93 17.83 4.60
CA TYR A 29 -7.68 18.14 3.38
C TYR A 29 -6.96 19.14 2.47
N GLY A 30 -6.49 20.26 3.02
CA GLY A 30 -5.79 21.29 2.24
C GLY A 30 -4.52 20.78 1.54
N SER A 31 -3.79 19.84 2.16
CA SER A 31 -2.60 19.25 1.57
C SER A 31 -2.93 18.36 0.37
N VAL A 32 -3.97 17.54 0.47
CA VAL A 32 -4.43 16.68 -0.63
C VAL A 32 -5.01 17.53 -1.76
N LEU A 33 -5.84 18.52 -1.43
CA LEU A 33 -6.40 19.42 -2.45
C LEU A 33 -5.29 20.15 -3.22
N TRP A 34 -4.28 20.66 -2.52
CA TRP A 34 -3.11 21.27 -3.16
C TRP A 34 -2.40 20.25 -4.07
N ALA A 35 -2.14 19.04 -3.59
CA ALA A 35 -1.43 18.02 -4.33
C ALA A 35 -2.14 17.67 -5.65
N HIS A 36 -3.46 17.47 -5.63
CA HIS A 36 -4.22 17.17 -6.85
C HIS A 36 -4.26 18.36 -7.83
N LYS A 37 -4.36 19.60 -7.34
CA LYS A 37 -4.27 20.80 -8.20
C LYS A 37 -2.88 20.95 -8.83
N GLU A 38 -1.83 20.67 -8.07
CA GLU A 38 -0.46 20.74 -8.54
C GLU A 38 -0.16 19.63 -9.55
N ALA A 39 -0.66 18.43 -9.32
CA ALA A 39 -0.59 17.31 -10.27
C ALA A 39 -1.13 17.72 -11.64
N LEU A 40 -2.33 18.33 -11.66
CA LEU A 40 -2.98 18.78 -12.88
C LEU A 40 -2.14 19.84 -13.63
N LYS A 41 -1.57 20.81 -12.90
CA LYS A 41 -0.70 21.85 -13.50
C LYS A 41 0.56 21.25 -14.12
N ARG A 42 1.11 20.19 -13.54
CA ARG A 42 2.32 19.50 -14.00
C ARG A 42 2.06 18.39 -15.01
N GLY A 43 0.79 18.14 -15.37
CA GLY A 43 0.42 17.03 -16.26
C GLY A 43 0.65 15.64 -15.65
N ILE A 44 0.69 15.51 -14.32
CA ILE A 44 0.84 14.22 -13.63
C ILE A 44 -0.53 13.53 -13.62
N THR A 45 -0.68 12.47 -14.42
CA THR A 45 -1.95 11.75 -14.62
C THR A 45 -1.92 10.29 -14.17
N ASN A 46 -0.74 9.75 -13.84
CA ASN A 46 -0.52 8.33 -13.54
C ASN A 46 -0.41 8.03 -12.04
N ALA A 47 -0.80 8.95 -11.16
CA ALA A 47 -0.79 8.72 -9.73
C ALA A 47 -1.96 7.80 -9.31
N VAL A 48 -1.65 6.55 -8.96
CA VAL A 48 -2.67 5.53 -8.60
C VAL A 48 -3.18 5.71 -7.16
N TYR A 49 -2.38 6.34 -6.30
CA TYR A 49 -2.73 6.61 -4.89
C TYR A 49 -2.25 8.01 -4.46
N THR A 50 -2.95 8.62 -3.49
CA THR A 50 -2.57 9.93 -2.94
C THR A 50 -1.17 9.92 -2.32
N ASN A 51 -0.73 8.83 -1.66
CA ASN A 51 0.64 8.75 -1.15
C ASN A 51 1.69 8.83 -2.28
N THR A 52 1.47 8.14 -3.40
CA THR A 52 2.37 8.19 -4.57
C THR A 52 2.43 9.60 -5.16
N LEU A 53 1.30 10.30 -5.21
CA LEU A 53 1.26 11.70 -5.64
C LEU A 53 2.03 12.60 -4.68
N MET A 54 1.82 12.45 -3.37
CA MET A 54 2.48 13.26 -2.35
C MET A 54 4.01 13.07 -2.41
N MET A 55 4.48 11.83 -2.55
CA MET A 55 5.91 11.54 -2.73
C MET A 55 6.47 12.15 -4.02
N ALA A 56 5.75 12.02 -5.15
CA ALA A 56 6.17 12.63 -6.42
C ALA A 56 6.25 14.17 -6.37
N LEU A 57 5.47 14.80 -5.48
CA LEU A 57 5.52 16.23 -5.19
C LEU A 57 6.53 16.60 -4.09
N GLY A 58 7.40 15.67 -3.67
CA GLY A 58 8.47 15.89 -2.70
C GLY A 58 7.99 15.99 -1.25
N LYS A 59 6.81 15.43 -0.93
CA LYS A 59 6.32 15.36 0.46
C LYS A 59 6.79 14.09 1.13
N GLU A 60 7.31 14.25 2.34
CA GLU A 60 7.58 13.14 3.26
C GLU A 60 6.26 12.58 3.80
N LEU A 61 6.20 11.27 3.95
CA LEU A 61 5.05 10.55 4.49
C LEU A 61 5.49 9.70 5.68
N HIS A 62 4.63 9.64 6.69
CA HIS A 62 4.86 8.83 7.88
C HIS A 62 4.04 7.54 7.83
N PHE A 63 4.64 6.45 8.28
CA PHE A 63 3.96 5.17 8.39
C PHE A 63 3.08 5.12 9.65
N SER A 64 1.95 4.44 9.53
CA SER A 64 1.15 3.99 10.67
C SER A 64 1.27 2.47 10.80
N CYS A 65 1.11 1.94 12.01
CA CYS A 65 1.06 0.51 12.23
C CYS A 65 -0.12 -0.10 11.47
N GLY A 66 0.20 -1.00 10.53
CA GLY A 66 -0.78 -1.74 9.75
C GLY A 66 -1.11 -3.11 10.34
N SER A 67 -1.95 -3.86 9.62
CA SER A 67 -2.27 -5.24 9.97
C SER A 67 -2.28 -6.08 8.71
N ASN A 68 -1.66 -7.27 8.77
CA ASN A 68 -1.72 -8.22 7.66
C ASN A 68 -3.13 -8.73 7.39
N LYS A 69 -4.07 -8.57 8.34
CA LYS A 69 -5.49 -8.89 8.15
C LYS A 69 -6.23 -7.87 7.28
N ASN A 70 -5.66 -6.68 7.09
CA ASN A 70 -6.25 -5.64 6.27
C ASN A 70 -5.87 -5.83 4.79
N ILE A 71 -6.42 -6.89 4.21
CA ILE A 71 -6.17 -7.28 2.82
C ILE A 71 -7.10 -6.51 1.88
N LYS A 72 -6.59 -6.19 0.68
CA LYS A 72 -7.42 -5.73 -0.43
C LYS A 72 -7.88 -6.97 -1.19
N ILE A 73 -9.20 -7.16 -1.33
CA ILE A 73 -9.74 -8.25 -2.14
C ILE A 73 -9.65 -7.81 -3.61
N THR A 74 -8.86 -8.54 -4.39
CA THR A 74 -8.61 -8.29 -5.82
C THR A 74 -8.80 -9.53 -6.69
N THR A 75 -8.74 -10.72 -6.10
CA THR A 75 -8.88 -12.02 -6.75
C THR A 75 -9.96 -12.85 -6.06
N LEU A 76 -10.35 -13.97 -6.68
CA LEU A 76 -11.27 -14.93 -6.03
C LEU A 76 -10.60 -15.64 -4.85
N GLU A 77 -9.30 -15.90 -4.92
CA GLU A 77 -8.53 -16.50 -3.82
C GLU A 77 -8.51 -15.60 -2.57
N ASP A 78 -8.46 -14.27 -2.77
CA ASP A 78 -8.56 -13.31 -1.67
C ASP A 78 -9.88 -13.45 -0.90
N ILE A 79 -10.97 -13.87 -1.57
CA ILE A 79 -12.27 -14.09 -0.93
C ILE A 79 -12.20 -15.30 0.01
N ASP A 80 -11.56 -16.38 -0.41
CA ASP A 80 -11.43 -17.58 0.42
C ASP A 80 -10.55 -17.31 1.64
N ILE A 81 -9.45 -16.56 1.45
CA ILE A 81 -8.61 -16.06 2.55
C ILE A 81 -9.42 -15.17 3.49
N PHE A 82 -10.20 -14.23 2.95
CA PHE A 82 -11.02 -13.33 3.76
C PHE A 82 -12.07 -14.09 4.58
N LYS A 83 -12.76 -15.06 3.98
CA LYS A 83 -13.75 -15.90 4.69
C LYS A 83 -13.10 -16.64 5.86
N ALA A 84 -11.91 -17.21 5.66
CA ALA A 84 -11.15 -17.84 6.74
C ALA A 84 -10.82 -16.82 7.84
N LEU A 85 -10.23 -15.67 7.48
CA LEU A 85 -9.90 -14.60 8.44
C LEU A 85 -11.12 -14.08 9.22
N TYR A 86 -12.30 -14.07 8.60
CA TYR A 86 -13.54 -13.60 9.21
C TYR A 86 -14.09 -14.53 10.28
N VAL A 87 -14.02 -15.85 10.06
CA VAL A 87 -14.52 -16.85 11.02
C VAL A 87 -13.48 -17.27 12.06
N THR A 88 -12.19 -17.18 11.73
CA THR A 88 -11.11 -17.58 12.62
C THR A 88 -11.01 -16.66 13.84
N LYS A 89 -11.11 -17.26 15.02
CA LYS A 89 -10.72 -16.63 16.29
C LYS A 89 -9.25 -16.96 16.57
N ARG A 90 -8.54 -16.04 17.21
CA ARG A 90 -7.15 -16.28 17.61
C ARG A 90 -7.14 -17.31 18.72
N ASP A 91 -6.45 -18.42 18.52
CA ASP A 91 -6.28 -19.43 19.57
C ASP A 91 -5.49 -18.83 20.74
N GLU A 92 -5.89 -19.16 21.97
CA GLU A 92 -5.31 -18.61 23.20
C GLU A 92 -3.81 -18.95 23.35
N TRP A 93 -3.37 -20.07 22.78
CA TRP A 93 -1.97 -20.52 22.86
C TRP A 93 -1.04 -19.78 21.89
N LEU A 94 -1.57 -19.11 20.86
CA LEU A 94 -0.79 -18.36 19.88
C LEU A 94 -0.31 -17.03 20.47
N LYS A 95 0.85 -17.07 21.12
CA LYS A 95 1.57 -15.88 21.61
C LYS A 95 2.07 -15.04 20.43
N GLY A 96 1.86 -13.74 20.50
CA GLY A 96 2.33 -12.76 19.52
C GLY A 96 1.81 -11.38 19.83
#